data_AF-A0A379AG08-F1
#
_entry.id   AF-A0A379AG08-F1
#
_cell.length_a   1.000
_cell.length_b   1.000
_cell.length_c   1.000
_cell.angle_alpha   90.00
_cell.angle_beta   90.00
_cell.angle_gamma   90.00
#
_symmetry.space_group_name_H-M   'P 1'
#
loop_
_entity.id
_entity.type
_entity.pdbx_description
1 polymer ?
#
loop_
_entity_poly.entity_id
_entity_poly.type
_entity_poly.pdbx_seq_one_letter_code
_entity_poly.pdbx_strand_id
1 'polypeptide(L)' 'MQTTSPMTHRARIGAIFRVTSGNFLEQFDFFLFGFYATYIAHTFFPASSEFASLMMTFAVFGAGFLMRPIGAVVLGGVHR' A
#
# COMPACT_ATOMS: atom_id res chain seq x y z
N MET A 1 13.30 33.58 2.12
CA MET A 1 14.56 32.85 2.37
C MET A 1 14.31 31.89 3.54
N GLN A 2 13.95 30.63 3.29
CA GLN A 2 13.67 29.66 4.36
C GLN A 2 14.98 28.97 4.75
N THR A 3 15.51 29.28 5.92
CA THR A 3 16.70 28.67 6.49
C THR A 3 16.36 27.25 6.94
N THR A 4 16.84 26.23 6.22
CA THR A 4 16.76 24.84 6.67
C THR A 4 17.69 24.67 7.88
N SER A 5 17.15 24.81 9.09
CA SER A 5 17.90 24.50 10.31
C SER A 5 18.44 23.06 10.22
N PRO A 6 19.75 22.83 10.44
CA PRO A 6 20.32 21.50 10.34
C PRO A 6 19.68 20.60 11.40
N MET A 7 18.91 19.61 10.95
CA MET A 7 18.39 18.59 11.86
C MET A 7 19.59 17.89 12.53
N THR A 8 19.58 17.79 13.85
CA THR A 8 20.60 17.04 14.59
C THR A 8 20.65 15.60 14.09
N HIS A 9 21.84 14.99 14.09
CA HIS A 9 22.07 13.63 13.57
C HIS A 9 21.05 12.61 14.11
N ARG A 10 20.68 12.75 15.39
CA ARG A 10 19.68 11.95 16.10
C ARG A 10 18.25 12.18 15.58
N ALA A 11 17.87 13.41 15.23
CA ALA A 11 16.58 13.72 14.62
C ALA A 11 16.46 13.17 13.18
N ARG A 12 17.59 13.14 12.44
CA ARG A 12 17.65 12.56 11.08
C ARG A 12 17.51 11.03 11.10
N ILE A 13 18.19 10.35 12.02
CA ILE A 13 18.02 8.91 12.25
C ILE A 13 16.57 8.58 12.64
N GLY A 14 15.99 9.34 13.57
CA GLY A 14 14.58 9.16 13.96
C GLY A 14 13.60 9.36 12.80
N ALA A 15 13.87 10.30 11.88
CA ALA A 15 13.07 10.49 10.69
C ALA A 15 13.16 9.31 9.72
N ILE A 16 14.38 8.77 9.50
CA ILE A 16 14.59 7.60 8.65
C ILE A 16 13.83 6.39 9.22
N PHE A 17 13.94 6.11 10.52
CA PHE A 17 13.20 5.01 11.13
C PHE A 17 11.70 5.16 10.97
N ARG A 18 11.13 6.35 11.19
CA ARG A 18 9.69 6.58 11.00
C ARG A 18 9.24 6.33 9.56
N VAL A 19 10.00 6.83 8.58
CA VAL A 19 9.69 6.65 7.16
C VAL A 19 9.83 5.19 6.75
N THR A 20 10.93 4.54 7.14
CA THR A 20 11.19 3.14 6.81
C THR A 20 10.19 2.20 7.49
N SER A 21 9.85 2.42 8.77
CA SER A 21 8.85 1.61 9.46
C SER A 21 7.46 1.76 8.83
N GLY A 22 7.03 2.97 8.47
CA GLY A 22 5.77 3.17 7.76
C GLY A 22 5.75 2.46 6.40
N ASN A 23 6.79 2.67 5.60
CA ASN A 23 6.93 2.00 4.30
C ASN A 23 7.00 0.47 4.44
N PHE A 24 7.70 -0.04 5.45
CA PHE A 24 7.81 -1.47 5.72
C PHE A 24 6.46 -2.08 6.08
N LEU A 25 5.67 -1.42 6.94
CA LEU A 25 4.35 -1.93 7.32
C LEU A 25 3.39 -1.99 6.14
N GLU A 26 3.42 -0.99 5.25
CA GLU A 26 2.64 -1.06 4.00
C GLU A 26 3.10 -2.21 3.10
N GLN A 27 4.41 -2.39 2.95
CA GLN A 27 4.94 -3.47 2.13
C GLN A 27 4.66 -4.85 2.75
N PHE A 28 4.69 -4.95 4.08
CA PHE A 28 4.38 -6.16 4.83
C PHE A 28 2.93 -6.60 4.60
N ASP A 29 1.98 -5.67 4.63
CA ASP A 29 0.58 -5.96 4.30
C ASP A 29 0.43 -6.53 2.88
N PHE A 30 1.15 -5.96 1.90
CA PHE A 30 1.16 -6.49 0.53
C PHE A 30 1.75 -7.91 0.43
N PHE A 31 2.80 -8.22 1.19
CA PHE A 31 3.35 -9.57 1.26
C PHE A 31 2.36 -10.56 1.91
N LEU A 32 1.72 -10.17 3.00
CA LEU A 32 0.68 -11.00 3.64
C LEU A 32 -0.49 -11.25 2.70
N PHE A 33 -0.96 -10.21 1.98
CA PHE A 33 -2.01 -10.38 0.98
C PHE A 33 -1.61 -11.41 -0.09
N GLY A 34 -0.40 -11.32 -0.63
CA GLY A 34 0.11 -12.28 -1.61
C GLY A 34 0.18 -13.71 -1.06
N PHE A 35 0.63 -13.88 0.19
CA PHE A 35 0.68 -15.18 0.86
C PHE A 35 -0.71 -15.80 1.07
N TYR A 36 -1.69 -14.98 1.45
CA TYR A 36 -3.08 -15.40 1.64
C TYR A 36 -3.93 -15.32 0.36
N ALA A 37 -3.36 -14.92 -0.78
CA ALA A 37 -4.11 -14.66 -2.01
C ALA A 37 -4.86 -15.89 -2.51
N THR A 38 -4.28 -17.09 -2.36
CA THR A 38 -4.94 -18.37 -2.69
C THR A 38 -6.20 -18.62 -1.85
N TYR A 39 -6.10 -18.41 -0.53
CA TYR A 39 -7.24 -18.56 0.39
C TYR A 39 -8.33 -17.51 0.12
N ILE A 40 -7.94 -16.26 -0.10
CA ILE A 40 -8.86 -15.17 -0.46
C ILE A 40 -9.53 -15.47 -1.81
N ALA A 41 -8.77 -15.93 -2.80
CA ALA A 41 -9.27 -16.28 -4.13
C ALA A 41 -10.33 -17.38 -4.06
N HIS A 42 -10.07 -18.47 -3.35
CA HIS A 42 -11.04 -19.56 -3.21
C HIS A 42 -12.31 -19.16 -2.46
N THR A 43 -12.21 -18.23 -1.51
CA THR A 43 -13.34 -17.82 -0.68
C THR A 43 -14.21 -16.75 -1.35
N PHE A 44 -13.60 -15.75 -1.99
CA PHE A 44 -14.30 -14.59 -2.55
C PHE A 44 -14.51 -14.67 -4.07
N PHE A 45 -13.64 -15.39 -4.79
CA PHE A 45 -13.69 -15.52 -6.24
C PHE A 45 -13.69 -17.00 -6.66
N PRO A 46 -14.67 -17.82 -6.24
CA PRO A 46 -14.74 -19.21 -6.64
C PRO A 46 -14.90 -19.29 -8.16
N ALA A 47 -13.87 -19.77 -8.86
CA ALA A 47 -13.89 -19.97 -10.30
C ALA A 47 -13.71 -21.46 -10.61
N SER A 48 -14.05 -21.85 -11.84
CA SER A 48 -13.85 -23.22 -12.32
C SER A 48 -12.38 -23.63 -12.41
N SER A 49 -11.46 -22.66 -12.38
CA SER A 49 -10.01 -22.85 -12.41
C SER A 49 -9.35 -22.00 -11.33
N GLU A 50 -8.48 -22.62 -10.53
CA GLU A 50 -7.70 -21.95 -9.48
C GLU A 50 -6.89 -20.75 -10.01
N PHE A 51 -6.37 -20.86 -11.23
CA PHE A 51 -5.66 -19.78 -11.90
C PHE A 51 -6.56 -18.56 -12.15
N ALA A 52 -7.82 -18.77 -12.54
CA ALA A 52 -8.77 -17.69 -12.79
C ALA A 52 -9.16 -16.97 -11.48
N SER A 53 -9.33 -17.72 -10.38
CA SER A 53 -9.58 -17.17 -9.05
C SER A 53 -8.42 -16.27 -8.58
N LEU A 54 -7.18 -16.74 -8.71
CA LEU A 54 -5.99 -15.97 -8.34
C LEU A 54 -5.84 -14.70 -9.19
N MET A 55 -6.06 -14.80 -10.51
CA MET A 55 -6.04 -13.65 -11.42
C MET A 55 -7.04 -12.57 -11.01
N MET A 56 -8.26 -12.96 -10.63
CA MET A 56 -9.29 -12.02 -10.15
C MET A 56 -8.88 -11.36 -8.84
N THR A 57 -8.34 -12.12 -7.88
CA THR A 57 -7.81 -11.58 -6.61
C THR A 57 -6.70 -10.55 -6.85
N PHE A 58 -5.73 -10.85 -7.73
CA PHE A 58 -4.67 -9.90 -8.08
C PHE A 58 -5.18 -8.70 -8.88
N ALA A 59 -6.20 -8.88 -9.73
CA ALA A 59 -6.81 -7.77 -10.45
C ALA A 59 -7.48 -6.78 -9.50
N VAL A 60 -8.22 -7.27 -8.48
CA VAL A 60 -8.83 -6.43 -7.45
C VAL A 60 -7.77 -5.76 -6.58
N PHE A 61 -6.70 -6.47 -6.24
CA PHE A 61 -5.55 -5.89 -5.55
C PHE A 61 -4.90 -4.75 -6.34
N GLY A 62 -4.67 -4.95 -7.64
CA GLY A 62 -4.16 -3.92 -8.54
C GLY A 62 -5.11 -2.74 -8.72
N ALA A 63 -6.42 -2.99 -8.76
CA ALA A 63 -7.42 -1.93 -8.75
C ALA A 63 -7.38 -1.09 -7.46
N GLY A 64 -7.16 -1.72 -6.30
CA GLY A 64 -6.94 -1.03 -5.02
C GLY A 64 -5.71 -0.12 -5.03
N PHE A 65 -4.65 -0.51 -5.74
CA PHE A 65 -3.47 0.36 -5.95
C PHE A 65 -3.81 1.64 -6.72
N LEU A 66 -4.65 1.53 -7.75
CA LEU A 66 -5.15 2.68 -8.52
C LEU A 66 -6.12 3.54 -7.70
N MET A 67 -6.81 2.96 -6.71
CA MET A 67 -7.70 3.72 -5.82
C MET A 67 -6.93 4.68 -4.90
N ARG A 68 -5.66 4.42 -4.56
CA ARG A 68 -4.84 5.35 -3.75
C ARG A 68 -4.67 6.74 -4.40
N PRO A 69 -4.19 6.88 -5.66
CA PRO A 69 -4.12 8.17 -6.34
C PRO A 69 -5.50 8.76 -6.63
N ILE A 70 -6.51 7.92 -6.95
CA ILE A 70 -7.89 8.41 -7.16
C ILE A 70 -8.43 9.04 -5.87
N GLY A 71 -8.26 8.39 -4.73
CA GLY A 71 -8.63 8.92 -3.42
C GLY A 71 -7.87 10.21 -3.09
N ALA A 72 -6.59 10.30 -3.41
CA ALA A 72 -5.81 11.53 -3.23
C ALA A 72 -6.30 12.68 -4.13
N VAL A 73 -6.72 12.39 -5.37
CA VAL A 73 -7.30 13.41 -6.28
C VAL A 73 -8.68 13.86 -5.79
N VAL A 74 -9.54 12.91 -5.39
CA VAL A 74 -10.91 13.20 -4.94
C VAL A 74 -10.94 13.92 -3.58
N LEU A 75 -10.15 13.44 -2.60
CA LEU A 75 -10.11 14.03 -1.25
C LEU A 75 -9.12 15.19 -1.13
N GLY A 76 -8.02 15.17 -1.88
CA GLY A 76 -7.04 16.28 -1.92
C GLY A 76 -7.56 17.51 -2.66
N GLY A 77 -8.53 17.35 -3.56
CA GLY A 77 -9.25 18.47 -4.19
C GLY A 77 -10.25 19.17 -3.27
N VAL A 78 -10.66 18.55 -2.16
CA VAL A 78 -11.69 19.06 -1.23
C VAL A 78 -11.13 20.02 -0.15
N HIS A 79 -9.81 20.21 -0.09
CA HIS A 79 -9.16 21.14 0.87
C HIS A 79 -8.36 22.27 0.22
N ARG A 80 -8.92 22.91 -0.82
CA ARG A 80 -8.50 24.28 -1.17
C ARG A 80 -9.36 25.31 -0.44
#